data_AF-A0A0D7CKV4-F1
#
_entry.id   AF-A0A0D7CKV4-F1
#
_cell.length_a   1.000
_cell.length_b   1.000
_cell.length_c   1.000
_cell.angle_alpha   90.00
_cell.angle_beta   90.00
_cell.angle_gamma   90.00
#
_symmetry.space_group_name_H-M   'P 1'
#
loop_
_entity.id
_entity.type
_entity.pdbx_description
1 polymer ?
#
loop_
_entity_poly.entity_id
_entity_poly.type
_entity_poly.pdbx_seq_one_letter_code
_entity_poly.pdbx_strand_id
1 'polypeptide(L)'
;MVIPASSTEYLHITVTAPAGVDLTATTPRIAILSMSNRNNPSTVDWHIGDWASPTEARLLIGPDGGALTLTPGDYHVWVSVDPAGSENIVRLSGYLGIT
;
A
#
# COMPACT_ATOMS: atom_id res chain seq x y z
N MET A 1 -1.85 10.82 -6.67
CA MET A 1 -0.54 11.31 -6.18
C MET A 1 0.48 11.14 -7.30
N VAL A 2 1.46 12.03 -7.39
CA VAL A 2 2.56 11.98 -8.37
C VAL A 2 3.89 12.05 -7.63
N ILE A 3 4.80 11.10 -7.87
CA ILE A 3 6.13 11.06 -7.24
C ILE A 3 7.21 10.93 -8.33
N PRO A 4 8.29 11.73 -8.30
CA PRO A 4 9.39 11.57 -9.24
C PRO A 4 10.12 10.23 -9.05
N ALA A 5 10.48 9.54 -10.13
CA ALA A 5 11.10 8.21 -10.06
C ALA A 5 12.44 8.15 -9.29
N SER A 6 13.15 9.28 -9.18
CA SER A 6 14.41 9.39 -8.43
C SER A 6 14.21 9.73 -6.95
N SER A 7 12.98 9.90 -6.47
CA SER A 7 12.71 10.31 -5.10
C SER A 7 12.46 9.10 -4.21
N THR A 8 12.88 9.21 -2.96
CA THR A 8 12.48 8.30 -1.88
C THR A 8 11.46 9.01 -1.00
N GLU A 9 10.22 8.50 -0.98
CA GLU A 9 9.10 9.12 -0.26
C GLU A 9 8.16 8.05 0.31
N TYR A 10 7.44 8.40 1.37
CA TYR A 10 6.35 7.57 1.88
C TYR A 10 5.14 7.66 0.96
N LEU A 11 4.70 6.53 0.42
CA LEU A 11 3.35 6.37 -0.11
C LEU A 11 2.37 6.29 1.05
N HIS A 12 1.44 7.24 1.13
CA HIS A 12 0.37 7.25 2.12
C HIS A 12 -0.93 6.66 1.54
N ILE A 13 -1.58 5.79 2.32
CA ILE A 13 -2.74 5.00 1.92
C ILE A 13 -3.80 5.14 3.00
N THR A 14 -4.89 5.85 2.68
CA THR A 14 -6.01 5.97 3.60
C THR A 14 -6.75 4.63 3.71
N VAL A 15 -6.96 4.17 4.94
CA VAL A 15 -7.68 2.94 5.26
C VAL A 15 -8.88 3.28 6.15
N THR A 16 -10.07 2.88 5.68
CA THR A 16 -11.31 3.05 6.46
C THR A 16 -11.64 1.75 7.16
N ALA A 17 -11.55 1.75 8.50
CA ALA A 17 -11.96 0.63 9.33
C ALA A 17 -13.49 0.53 9.42
N PRO A 18 -14.06 -0.68 9.57
CA PRO A 18 -15.44 -0.85 10.04
C PRO A 18 -15.62 -0.19 11.42
N ALA A 19 -16.86 0.23 11.73
CA ALA A 19 -17.16 0.87 13.00
C ALA A 19 -16.76 -0.03 14.19
N GLY A 20 -15.99 0.52 15.13
CA GLY A 20 -15.54 -0.18 16.34
C GLY A 20 -14.38 -1.17 16.13
N VAL A 21 -13.81 -1.26 14.92
CA VAL A 21 -12.65 -2.12 14.62
C VAL A 21 -11.37 -1.31 14.66
N ASP A 22 -10.41 -1.73 15.49
CA ASP A 22 -9.05 -1.22 15.47
C ASP A 22 -8.18 -2.06 14.50
N LEU A 23 -7.71 -1.43 13.44
CA LEU A 23 -6.84 -2.05 12.43
C LEU A 23 -5.36 -1.91 12.78
N THR A 24 -5.00 -1.04 13.72
CA THR A 24 -3.59 -0.72 14.03
C THR A 24 -2.88 -1.81 14.83
N ALA A 25 -3.64 -2.73 15.41
CA ALA A 25 -3.12 -3.89 16.12
C ALA A 25 -2.39 -4.89 15.20
N THR A 26 -2.52 -4.76 13.87
CA THR A 26 -1.81 -5.60 12.91
C THR A 26 -1.05 -4.77 11.89
N THR A 27 0.10 -5.31 11.46
CA THR A 27 0.97 -4.63 10.51
C THR A 27 0.33 -4.65 9.12
N PRO A 28 0.17 -3.48 8.45
CA PRO A 28 -0.46 -3.44 7.15
C PRO A 28 0.49 -4.02 6.09
N ARG A 29 -0.09 -4.70 5.10
CA ARG A 29 0.64 -5.18 3.92
C ARG A 29 0.16 -4.38 2.71
N ILE A 30 1.10 -3.97 1.89
CA ILE A 30 0.85 -3.07 0.75
C ILE A 30 1.41 -3.73 -0.51
N ALA A 31 0.61 -3.78 -1.57
CA ALA A 31 1.03 -4.23 -2.88
C ALA A 31 0.83 -3.12 -3.92
N ILE A 32 1.82 -2.93 -4.79
CA ILE A 32 1.81 -1.91 -5.85
C ILE A 32 2.02 -2.62 -7.18
N LEU A 33 0.99 -2.65 -8.01
CA LEU A 33 0.98 -3.38 -9.28
C LEU A 33 0.79 -2.42 -10.44
N SER A 34 1.50 -2.62 -11.56
CA SER A 34 1.26 -1.82 -12.76
C SER A 34 -0.20 -1.92 -13.21
N MET A 35 -0.77 -0.85 -13.75
CA MET A 35 -2.12 -0.88 -14.36
C MET A 35 -2.25 -1.90 -15.52
N SER A 36 -1.14 -2.35 -16.10
CA SER A 36 -1.14 -3.45 -17.07
C SER A 36 -1.43 -4.81 -16.43
N ASN A 37 -1.14 -4.99 -15.15
CA ASN A 37 -1.49 -6.18 -14.40
C ASN A 37 -2.94 -6.08 -13.90
N ARG A 38 -3.83 -6.84 -14.55
CA ARG A 38 -5.27 -6.86 -14.26
C ARG A 38 -5.68 -7.94 -13.25
N ASN A 39 -4.71 -8.66 -12.70
CA ASN A 39 -4.95 -9.70 -11.69
C ASN A 39 -4.88 -9.12 -10.27
N ASN A 40 -5.38 -9.88 -9.31
CA ASN A 40 -5.17 -9.57 -7.89
C ASN A 40 -3.70 -9.79 -7.48
N PRO A 41 -3.23 -9.12 -6.41
CA PRO A 41 -1.90 -9.38 -5.85
C PRO A 41 -1.71 -10.84 -5.47
N SER A 42 -0.59 -11.41 -5.91
CA SER A 42 -0.08 -12.69 -5.45
C SER A 42 0.66 -12.54 -4.12
N THR A 43 1.06 -13.66 -3.52
CA THR A 43 1.72 -13.64 -2.21
C THR A 43 3.06 -12.90 -2.20
N VAL A 44 3.75 -12.82 -3.34
CA VAL A 44 5.06 -12.17 -3.48
C VAL A 44 4.95 -10.66 -3.70
N ASP A 45 3.77 -10.15 -4.04
CA ASP A 45 3.57 -8.72 -4.33
C ASP A 45 3.43 -7.85 -3.07
N TRP A 46 3.32 -8.49 -1.90
CA TRP A 46 3.01 -7.81 -0.65
C TRP A 46 4.27 -7.40 0.12
N HIS A 47 4.44 -6.10 0.29
CA HIS A 47 5.44 -5.48 1.13
C HIS A 47 4.88 -5.17 2.52
N ILE A 48 5.74 -5.21 3.54
CA ILE A 48 5.39 -4.81 4.91
C ILE A 48 5.42 -3.28 4.96
N GLY A 49 4.29 -2.68 5.37
CA GLY A 49 4.18 -1.25 5.63
C GLY A 49 4.08 -0.94 7.12
N ASP A 50 3.81 0.33 7.42
CA ASP A 50 3.61 0.84 8.77
C ASP A 50 2.34 1.69 8.87
N TRP A 51 1.82 1.91 10.07
CA TRP A 51 0.78 2.90 10.32
C TRP A 51 1.41 4.27 10.59
N ALA A 52 0.99 5.29 9.85
CA ALA A 52 1.28 6.70 10.13
C ALA A 52 0.26 7.29 11.11
N SER A 53 -0.97 6.81 11.04
CA SER A 53 -2.07 7.13 11.95
C SER A 53 -3.08 5.96 11.97
N PRO A 54 -4.10 5.98 12.84
CA PRO A 54 -5.10 4.91 12.89
C PRO A 54 -5.89 4.66 11.60
N THR A 55 -5.84 5.58 10.65
CA THR A 55 -6.55 5.50 9.36
C THR A 55 -5.62 5.65 8.17
N GLU A 56 -4.31 5.59 8.37
CA GLU A 56 -3.33 5.82 7.30
C GLU A 56 -2.16 4.85 7.40
N ALA A 57 -2.10 3.92 6.44
CA ALA A 57 -0.94 3.06 6.23
C ALA A 57 0.07 3.77 5.33
N ARG A 58 1.34 3.43 5.46
CA ARG A 58 2.41 3.96 4.62
C ARG A 58 3.44 2.91 4.24
N LEU A 59 4.07 3.13 3.09
CA LEU A 59 5.22 2.35 2.61
C LEU A 59 6.29 3.30 2.08
N LEU A 60 7.54 3.16 2.51
CA LEU A 60 8.64 3.92 1.91
C LEU A 60 8.95 3.33 0.53
N ILE A 61 8.84 4.14 -0.51
CA ILE A 61 9.14 3.75 -1.89
C ILE A 61 10.26 4.62 -2.45
N GLY A 62 11.00 4.11 -3.43
CA GLY A 62 12.08 4.83 -4.10
C GLY A 62 13.43 4.10 -4.11
N PRO A 63 14.37 4.58 -4.94
CA PRO A 63 15.63 3.89 -5.23
C PRO A 63 16.60 3.85 -4.04
N ASP A 64 16.49 4.79 -3.11
CA ASP A 64 17.48 4.97 -2.03
C ASP A 64 16.95 4.43 -0.70
N GLY A 65 16.87 3.10 -0.60
CA GLY A 65 16.48 2.41 0.63
C GLY A 65 14.97 2.27 0.84
N GLY A 66 14.16 2.58 -0.17
CA GLY A 66 12.75 2.23 -0.19
C GLY A 66 12.52 0.72 -0.22
N ALA A 67 11.37 0.27 0.26
CA ALA A 67 10.96 -1.13 0.20
C ALA A 67 10.71 -1.61 -1.24
N LEU A 68 10.43 -0.68 -2.16
CA LEU A 68 10.20 -0.93 -3.58
C LEU A 68 10.66 0.27 -4.42
N THR A 69 11.42 0.00 -5.47
CA THR A 69 11.77 0.99 -6.50
C THR A 69 10.78 0.85 -7.66
N LEU A 70 10.08 1.94 -7.99
CA LEU A 70 9.12 1.97 -9.09
C LEU A 70 9.69 2.72 -10.30
N THR A 71 9.48 2.17 -11.49
CA THR A 71 9.73 2.89 -12.74
C THR A 71 8.63 3.92 -13.01
N PRO A 72 8.83 4.90 -13.90
CA PRO A 72 7.74 5.75 -14.36
C PRO A 72 6.56 4.92 -14.91
N GLY A 73 5.35 5.31 -14.56
CA GLY A 73 4.12 4.62 -14.95
C GLY A 73 2.98 4.74 -13.94
N ASP A 74 1.85 4.10 -14.25
CA ASP A 74 0.66 4.07 -13.42
C ASP A 74 0.46 2.73 -12.71
N TYR A 75 0.01 2.80 -11.47
CA TYR A 75 -0.10 1.65 -10.58
C TYR A 75 -1.43 1.58 -9.82
N HIS A 76 -1.89 0.36 -9.59
CA HIS A 76 -2.90 0.00 -8.59
C HIS A 76 -2.24 -0.20 -7.23
N VAL A 77 -2.81 0.43 -6.20
CA VAL A 77 -2.36 0.27 -4.82
C VAL A 77 -3.39 -0.53 -4.02
N TRP A 78 -2.92 -1.62 -3.42
CA TRP A 78 -3.70 -2.51 -2.58
C TRP A 78 -3.19 -2.46 -1.15
N VAL A 79 -4.12 -2.57 -0.20
CA VAL A 79 -3.82 -2.72 1.21
C VAL A 79 -4.53 -3.95 1.76
N SER A 80 -3.82 -4.71 2.58
CA SER A 80 -4.33 -5.85 3.32
C SER A 80 -4.00 -5.69 4.79
N VAL A 81 -5.01 -5.91 5.63
CA VAL A 81 -4.91 -5.90 7.09
C VAL A 81 -5.65 -7.13 7.60
N ASP A 82 -5.00 -7.92 8.46
CA ASP A 82 -5.55 -9.16 9.00
C ASP A 82 -5.77 -9.03 10.53
N PRO A 83 -6.72 -8.20 10.99
CA PRO A 83 -6.99 -8.02 12.42
C PRO A 83 -7.61 -9.30 13.00
N ALA A 84 -7.13 -9.74 14.17
CA ALA A 84 -7.60 -10.97 14.80
C ALA A 84 -9.13 -10.97 15.01
N GLY A 85 -9.83 -11.98 14.46
CA GLY A 85 -11.27 -12.15 14.62
C GLY A 85 -12.16 -11.44 13.58
N SER A 86 -11.60 -10.91 12.48
CA SER A 86 -12.35 -10.34 11.36
C SER A 86 -11.97 -10.96 10.01
N GLU A 87 -12.82 -10.85 8.99
CA GLU A 87 -12.50 -11.28 7.63
C GLU A 87 -11.33 -10.45 7.06
N ASN A 88 -10.39 -11.10 6.37
CA ASN A 88 -9.26 -10.47 5.69
C ASN A 88 -9.76 -9.37 4.73
N ILE A 89 -9.50 -8.10 5.08
CA ILE A 89 -9.95 -6.97 4.27
C ILE A 89 -8.90 -6.69 3.19
N VAL A 90 -9.23 -6.97 1.93
CA VAL A 90 -8.42 -6.58 0.76
C VAL A 90 -9.21 -5.57 -0.07
N ARG A 91 -8.67 -4.35 -0.24
CA ARG A 91 -9.33 -3.27 -1.01
C ARG A 91 -8.35 -2.52 -1.90
N LEU A 92 -8.83 -2.10 -3.07
CA LEU A 92 -8.16 -1.12 -3.93
C LEU A 92 -8.26 0.25 -3.26
N SER A 93 -7.12 0.86 -2.94
CA SER A 93 -7.08 2.14 -2.22
C SER A 93 -7.02 3.35 -3.16
N GLY A 94 -6.48 3.20 -4.37
CA GLY A 94 -6.42 4.27 -5.35
C GLY A 94 -5.41 4.04 -6.46
N TYR A 95 -5.08 5.14 -7.15
CA TYR A 95 -4.14 5.18 -8.28
C TYR A 95 -2.90 6.03 -7.94
N LEU A 96 -1.73 5.55 -8.32
CA LEU A 96 -0.43 6.21 -8.17
C LEU A 96 0.23 6.39 -9.54
N GLY A 97 0.65 7.61 -9.87
CA GLY A 97 1.49 7.91 -11.04
C GLY A 97 2.93 8.22 -10.63
N ILE A 98 3.91 7.62 -11.30
CA ILE A 98 5.35 7.90 -11.16
C ILE A 98 5.86 8.54 -12.46
N THR A 99 6.62 9.63 -12.37
CA THR A 99 7.11 10.41 -13.52
C THR A 99 8.61 10.58 -13.54
#